data_AF-A0AAD4QMW5-F1
#
_entry.id   AF-A0AAD4QMW5-F1
#
_cell.length_a   1.000
_cell.length_b   1.000
_cell.length_c   1.000
_cell.angle_alpha   90.00
_cell.angle_beta   90.00
_cell.angle_gamma   90.00
#
_symmetry.space_group_name_H-M   'P 1'
#
loop_
_entity.id
_entity.type
_entity.pdbx_description
1 polymer ?
#
loop_
_entity_poly.entity_id
_entity_poly.type
_entity_poly.pdbx_seq_one_letter_code
_entity_poly.pdbx_strand_id
1 'polypeptide(L)'
;MSCDSTMCLARPPFFPVTDSIVPGFITLYLYASRGSPGRVIGALSGALLIIVPADILRLSYPPFERTYEKVLGFLMRESEKKHSNGVIWYIAGVVFVLALYPLDVAVISIMILSWADTAASTFGRLWGSRTPPLPPRVPFLGLPLAPRKSLAGFIAASITGAAIVFLFWSWLVPTVEGVNPAWDWKNGVVGPGLDTSSLGQSVRAILRQIGFQGSSTGGWVGLAIVSVVSGLVTGIAEALDLGNLDDNLTLPILSGGCIWGFLKLFSWFSS
;
A
#
# COMPACT_ATOMS: atom_id res chain seq x y z
N MET A 1 -37.20 14.04 32.61
CA MET A 1 -37.30 12.97 31.60
C MET A 1 -35.94 12.84 30.96
N SER A 2 -35.22 11.79 31.36
CA SER A 2 -33.84 11.50 30.99
C SER A 2 -33.79 10.96 29.56
N CYS A 3 -32.93 11.53 28.71
CA CYS A 3 -32.63 10.98 27.40
C CYS A 3 -31.50 9.96 27.58
N ASP A 4 -31.81 8.69 27.37
CA ASP A 4 -30.91 7.55 27.60
C ASP A 4 -29.75 7.55 26.59
N SER A 5 -28.53 7.57 27.13
CA SER A 5 -27.25 7.62 26.43
C SER A 5 -26.76 6.26 25.92
N THR A 6 -27.63 5.45 25.31
CA THR A 6 -27.35 4.03 24.98
C THR A 6 -27.50 3.67 23.51
N MET A 7 -27.38 4.63 22.60
CA MET A 7 -27.56 4.37 21.16
C MET A 7 -26.50 5.05 20.29
N CYS A 8 -25.25 4.58 20.37
CA CYS A 8 -24.21 4.77 19.34
C CYS A 8 -23.01 3.81 19.54
N LEU A 9 -23.26 2.55 19.86
CA LEU A 9 -22.28 1.46 19.69
C LEU A 9 -22.77 0.51 18.59
N ALA A 10 -23.05 1.05 17.42
CA ALA A 10 -23.07 0.25 16.21
C ALA A 10 -21.62 -0.15 15.93
N ARG A 11 -21.20 -1.30 16.49
CA ARG A 11 -19.97 -1.97 16.07
C ARG A 11 -20.10 -2.20 14.55
N PRO A 12 -19.23 -1.66 13.69
CA PRO A 12 -19.24 -2.07 12.30
C PRO A 12 -18.97 -3.58 12.24
N PRO A 13 -19.63 -4.30 11.31
CA PRO A 13 -19.50 -5.74 11.22
C PRO A 13 -18.05 -6.10 10.89
N PHE A 14 -17.54 -6.98 11.76
CA PHE A 14 -16.39 -7.85 11.59
C PHE A 14 -15.97 -8.02 10.11
N PHE A 15 -14.86 -7.40 9.68
CA PHE A 15 -14.01 -8.11 8.72
C PHE A 15 -13.24 -9.06 9.62
N PRO A 16 -13.39 -10.39 9.47
CA PRO A 16 -12.44 -11.25 10.14
C PRO A 16 -11.06 -10.83 9.59
N VAL A 17 -10.16 -10.50 10.51
CA VAL A 17 -8.78 -10.05 10.27
C VAL A 17 -8.04 -10.97 9.30
N THR A 18 -8.55 -12.18 9.08
CA THR A 18 -8.05 -13.20 8.16
C THR A 18 -8.21 -12.85 6.67
N ASP A 19 -9.26 -12.13 6.27
CA ASP A 19 -9.60 -12.00 4.84
C ASP A 19 -8.71 -10.98 4.13
N SER A 20 -8.28 -9.93 4.85
CA SER A 20 -7.43 -8.87 4.31
C SER A 20 -5.95 -9.27 4.17
N ILE A 21 -5.50 -10.35 4.83
CA ILE A 21 -4.09 -10.78 4.86
C ILE A 21 -3.76 -11.73 3.68
N VAL A 22 -4.75 -12.50 3.23
CA VAL A 22 -4.61 -13.53 2.19
C VAL A 22 -4.04 -12.97 0.88
N PRO A 23 -4.48 -11.81 0.35
CA PRO A 23 -3.95 -11.29 -0.91
C PRO A 23 -2.45 -10.99 -0.86
N GLY A 24 -1.92 -10.56 0.28
CA GLY A 24 -0.48 -10.38 0.47
C GLY A 24 0.31 -11.68 0.31
N PHE A 25 -0.17 -12.78 0.90
CA PHE A 25 0.45 -14.10 0.74
C PHE A 25 0.35 -14.64 -0.69
N ILE A 26 -0.80 -14.46 -1.35
CA ILE A 26 -0.96 -14.86 -2.76
C ILE A 26 0.02 -14.09 -3.63
N THR A 27 0.19 -12.79 -3.39
CA THR A 27 1.12 -11.94 -4.15
C THR A 27 2.56 -12.40 -3.95
N LEU A 28 2.97 -12.71 -2.72
CA LEU A 28 4.27 -13.30 -2.41
C LEU A 28 4.50 -14.62 -3.15
N TYR A 29 3.50 -15.50 -3.15
CA TYR A 29 3.56 -16.77 -3.86
C TYR A 29 3.70 -16.58 -5.38
N LEU A 30 2.94 -15.65 -5.97
CA LEU A 30 3.05 -15.33 -7.40
C LEU A 30 4.41 -14.73 -7.75
N TYR A 31 4.98 -13.90 -6.87
CA TYR A 31 6.33 -13.37 -7.03
C TYR A 31 7.39 -14.48 -6.98
N ALA A 32 7.36 -15.32 -5.94
CA ALA A 32 8.31 -16.41 -5.76
C ALA A 32 8.21 -17.49 -6.86
N SER A 33 7.00 -17.74 -7.37
CA SER A 33 6.76 -18.68 -8.48
C SER A 33 7.09 -18.11 -9.86
N ARG A 34 7.59 -16.86 -9.95
CA ARG A 34 7.90 -16.17 -11.21
C ARG A 34 6.68 -16.02 -12.12
N GLY A 35 5.52 -15.77 -11.52
CA GLY A 35 4.29 -15.48 -12.23
C GLY A 35 4.47 -14.26 -13.14
N SER A 36 3.96 -14.34 -14.38
CA SER A 36 4.01 -13.22 -15.31
C SER A 36 3.06 -12.10 -14.81
N PRO A 37 3.56 -10.89 -14.47
CA PRO A 37 2.70 -9.80 -14.02
C PRO A 37 1.67 -9.43 -15.08
N GLY A 38 2.02 -9.53 -16.38
CA GLY A 38 1.09 -9.28 -17.48
C GLY A 38 -0.13 -10.21 -17.49
N ARG A 39 0.04 -11.49 -17.12
CA ARG A 39 -1.10 -12.43 -16.99
C ARG A 39 -2.00 -12.05 -15.83
N VAL A 40 -1.42 -11.65 -14.70
CA VAL A 40 -2.18 -11.19 -13.53
C VAL A 40 -2.95 -9.92 -13.87
N ILE A 41 -2.31 -8.92 -14.49
CA ILE A 41 -2.95 -7.69 -14.95
C ILE A 41 -4.09 -8.00 -15.92
N GLY A 42 -3.86 -8.88 -16.90
CA GLY A 42 -4.88 -9.28 -17.87
C GLY A 42 -6.10 -9.96 -17.22
N ALA A 43 -5.85 -10.89 -16.30
CA ALA A 43 -6.92 -11.57 -15.56
C ALA A 43 -7.71 -10.61 -14.66
N LEU A 44 -7.03 -9.75 -13.91
CA LEU A 44 -7.65 -8.76 -13.02
C LEU A 44 -8.41 -7.67 -13.81
N SER A 45 -7.84 -7.19 -14.92
CA SER A 45 -8.53 -6.25 -15.82
C SER A 45 -9.76 -6.88 -16.47
N GLY A 46 -9.66 -8.14 -16.87
CA GLY A 46 -10.81 -8.91 -17.37
C GLY A 46 -11.90 -9.08 -16.31
N ALA A 47 -11.52 -9.33 -15.06
CA ALA A 47 -12.47 -9.37 -13.95
C ALA A 47 -13.15 -8.01 -13.72
N LEU A 48 -12.41 -6.90 -13.75
CA LEU A 48 -12.98 -5.55 -13.65
C LEU A 48 -13.99 -5.26 -14.76
N LEU A 49 -13.72 -5.71 -15.99
CA LEU A 49 -14.64 -5.54 -17.11
C LEU A 49 -16.00 -6.22 -16.88
N ILE A 50 -16.06 -7.25 -16.02
CA ILE A 50 -17.29 -7.94 -15.65
C ILE A 50 -17.90 -7.32 -14.40
N ILE A 51 -17.08 -7.08 -13.37
CA ILE A 51 -17.55 -6.64 -12.04
C ILE A 51 -18.07 -5.20 -12.08
N VAL A 52 -17.40 -4.29 -12.79
CA VAL A 52 -17.79 -2.87 -12.82
C VAL A 52 -19.17 -2.68 -13.47
N PRO A 53 -19.47 -3.22 -14.67
CA PRO A 53 -20.81 -3.13 -15.23
C PRO A 53 -21.88 -3.80 -14.36
N ALA A 54 -21.55 -4.93 -13.71
CA ALA A 54 -22.47 -5.58 -12.79
C ALA A 54 -22.77 -4.70 -11.56
N ASP A 55 -21.77 -4.01 -11.01
CA ASP A 55 -21.95 -3.08 -9.88
C ASP A 55 -22.74 -1.82 -10.28
N ILE A 56 -22.49 -1.27 -11.47
CA ILE A 56 -23.27 -0.14 -12.01
C ILE A 56 -24.73 -0.56 -12.23
N LEU A 57 -24.97 -1.73 -12.83
CA LEU A 57 -26.31 -2.25 -13.07
C LEU A 57 -27.05 -2.53 -11.75
N ARG A 58 -26.33 -3.04 -10.74
CA ARG A 58 -26.83 -3.23 -9.37
C ARG A 58 -27.27 -1.92 -8.74
N LEU A 59 -26.48 -0.86 -8.82
CA LEU A 59 -26.80 0.43 -8.22
C LEU A 59 -27.86 1.22 -9.00
N SER A 60 -28.05 0.91 -10.28
CA SER A 60 -28.97 1.66 -11.16
C SER A 60 -30.32 0.97 -11.39
N TYR A 61 -30.43 -0.35 -11.21
CA TYR A 61 -31.62 -1.13 -11.59
C TYR A 61 -32.17 -2.03 -10.45
N PRO A 62 -33.26 -1.62 -9.77
CA PRO A 62 -33.79 -2.32 -8.58
C PRO A 62 -34.17 -3.80 -8.76
N PRO A 63 -34.69 -4.27 -9.93
CA PRO A 63 -34.95 -5.70 -10.13
C PRO A 63 -33.67 -6.54 -10.18
N PHE A 64 -32.58 -5.99 -10.75
CA PHE A 64 -31.29 -6.66 -10.79
C PHE A 64 -30.63 -6.62 -9.41
N GLU A 65 -30.70 -5.52 -8.67
CA GLU A 65 -30.27 -5.43 -7.27
C GLU A 65 -30.84 -6.57 -6.43
N ARG A 66 -32.16 -6.77 -6.45
CA ARG A 66 -32.83 -7.84 -5.69
C ARG A 66 -32.38 -9.24 -6.07
N THR A 67 -32.05 -9.46 -7.34
CA THR A 67 -31.55 -10.76 -7.83
C THR A 67 -30.10 -10.96 -7.43
N TYR A 68 -29.30 -9.91 -7.58
CA TYR A 68 -27.89 -9.86 -7.19
C TYR A 68 -27.73 -10.11 -5.69
N GLU A 69 -28.52 -9.45 -4.84
CA GLU A 69 -28.51 -9.67 -3.39
C GLU A 69 -28.98 -11.08 -2.99
N LYS A 70 -29.93 -11.68 -3.72
CA LYS A 70 -30.35 -13.06 -3.43
C LYS A 70 -29.25 -14.09 -3.72
N VAL A 71 -28.46 -13.87 -4.78
CA VAL A 71 -27.42 -14.82 -5.21
C VAL A 71 -26.08 -14.54 -4.54
N LEU A 72 -25.70 -13.27 -4.44
CA LEU A 72 -24.38 -12.81 -4.00
C LEU A 72 -24.42 -12.03 -2.68
N GLY A 73 -25.60 -11.81 -2.08
CA GLY A 73 -25.72 -11.05 -0.84
C GLY A 73 -25.06 -11.71 0.37
N PHE A 74 -24.80 -13.01 0.34
CA PHE A 74 -23.98 -13.67 1.37
C PHE A 74 -22.52 -13.18 1.37
N LEU A 75 -22.03 -12.71 0.21
CA LEU A 75 -20.69 -12.18 0.02
C LEU A 75 -20.64 -10.66 0.23
N MET A 76 -21.79 -9.98 0.24
CA MET A 76 -21.88 -8.52 0.17
C MET A 76 -22.10 -7.90 1.56
N ARG A 77 -21.33 -6.87 1.90
CA ARG A 77 -21.49 -6.17 3.18
C ARG A 77 -22.70 -5.24 3.17
N GLU A 78 -23.30 -5.01 4.34
CA GLU A 78 -24.42 -4.05 4.51
C GLU A 78 -24.07 -2.65 4.00
N SER A 79 -22.82 -2.21 4.14
CA SER A 79 -22.34 -0.91 3.64
C SER A 79 -22.20 -0.85 2.11
N GLU A 80 -21.99 -2.00 1.46
CA GLU A 80 -21.81 -2.12 0.00
C GLU A 80 -23.15 -2.15 -0.74
N LYS A 81 -24.29 -2.31 -0.04
CA LYS A 81 -25.62 -2.31 -0.66
C LYS A 81 -25.96 -0.98 -1.37
N LYS A 82 -25.43 0.15 -0.87
CA LYS A 82 -25.74 1.49 -1.39
C LYS A 82 -24.54 2.23 -2.00
N HIS A 83 -23.36 1.63 -1.95
CA HIS A 83 -22.12 2.21 -2.44
C HIS A 83 -21.36 1.18 -3.30
N SER A 84 -20.39 1.64 -4.08
CA SER A 84 -19.60 0.75 -4.93
C SER A 84 -18.79 -0.25 -4.09
N ASN A 85 -18.61 -1.45 -4.61
CA ASN A 85 -17.92 -2.54 -3.93
C ASN A 85 -16.42 -2.23 -3.76
N GLY A 86 -15.89 -2.32 -2.54
CA GLY A 86 -14.47 -2.09 -2.22
C GLY A 86 -13.51 -2.99 -3.02
N VAL A 87 -13.96 -4.18 -3.43
CA VAL A 87 -13.19 -5.09 -4.30
C VAL A 87 -12.84 -4.45 -5.65
N ILE A 88 -13.71 -3.59 -6.20
CA ILE A 88 -13.44 -2.87 -7.46
C ILE A 88 -12.23 -1.95 -7.27
N TRP A 89 -12.23 -1.16 -6.19
CA TRP A 89 -11.14 -0.25 -5.85
C TRP A 89 -9.84 -1.00 -5.56
N TYR A 90 -9.93 -2.12 -4.84
CA TYR A 90 -8.79 -3.01 -4.61
C TYR A 90 -8.18 -3.53 -5.92
N ILE A 91 -8.98 -4.14 -6.80
CA ILE A 91 -8.47 -4.70 -8.06
C ILE A 91 -7.90 -3.58 -8.95
N ALA A 92 -8.57 -2.42 -9.01
CA ALA A 92 -8.07 -1.27 -9.76
C ALA A 92 -6.71 -0.79 -9.23
N GLY A 93 -6.54 -0.72 -7.90
CA GLY A 93 -5.25 -0.40 -7.27
C GLY A 93 -4.16 -1.40 -7.57
N VAL A 94 -4.45 -2.71 -7.47
CA VAL A 94 -3.50 -3.78 -7.81
C VAL A 94 -3.07 -3.72 -9.27
N VAL A 95 -4.03 -3.53 -10.19
CA VAL A 95 -3.75 -3.36 -11.63
C VAL A 95 -2.86 -2.13 -11.85
N PHE A 96 -3.17 -1.00 -11.22
CA PHE A 96 -2.39 0.23 -11.35
C PHE A 96 -0.93 0.03 -10.91
N VAL A 97 -0.71 -0.53 -9.71
CA VAL A 97 0.66 -0.69 -9.19
C VAL A 97 1.46 -1.73 -9.98
N LEU A 98 0.83 -2.83 -10.42
CA LEU A 98 1.50 -3.84 -11.26
C LEU A 98 1.81 -3.31 -12.67
N ALA A 99 0.98 -2.40 -13.20
CA ALA A 99 1.18 -1.83 -14.52
C ALA A 99 2.25 -0.73 -14.56
N LEU A 100 2.36 0.06 -13.48
CA LEU A 100 3.20 1.26 -13.47
C LEU A 100 4.49 1.13 -12.66
N TYR A 101 4.52 0.31 -11.60
CA TYR A 101 5.68 0.21 -10.74
C TYR A 101 6.57 -0.98 -11.13
N PRO A 102 7.87 -0.91 -10.78
CA PRO A 102 8.73 -2.08 -10.83
C PRO A 102 8.13 -3.23 -10.03
N LEU A 103 8.33 -4.47 -10.47
CA LEU A 103 7.63 -5.63 -9.93
C LEU A 103 7.79 -5.78 -8.41
N ASP A 104 8.99 -5.56 -7.87
CA ASP A 104 9.25 -5.65 -6.44
C ASP A 104 8.56 -4.54 -5.65
N VAL A 105 8.61 -3.30 -6.12
CA VAL A 105 7.86 -2.19 -5.50
C VAL A 105 6.37 -2.46 -5.55
N ALA A 106 5.83 -2.93 -6.67
CA ALA A 106 4.41 -3.24 -6.81
C ALA A 106 3.96 -4.31 -5.80
N VAL A 107 4.75 -5.38 -5.62
CA VAL A 107 4.45 -6.43 -4.63
C VAL A 107 4.53 -5.88 -3.21
N ILE A 108 5.55 -5.07 -2.88
CA ILE A 108 5.66 -4.41 -1.58
C ILE A 108 4.42 -3.54 -1.29
N SER A 109 3.94 -2.76 -2.26
CA SER A 109 2.74 -1.94 -2.12
C SER A 109 1.47 -2.76 -1.84
N ILE A 110 1.31 -3.89 -2.53
CA ILE A 110 0.17 -4.80 -2.30
C ILE A 110 0.26 -5.44 -0.92
N MET A 111 1.46 -5.81 -0.46
CA MET A 111 1.68 -6.32 0.88
C MET A 111 1.40 -5.26 1.95
N ILE A 112 1.79 -4.01 1.71
CA ILE A 112 1.51 -2.88 2.60
C ILE A 112 -0.01 -2.67 2.74
N LEU A 113 -0.76 -2.67 1.63
CA LEU A 113 -2.22 -2.63 1.69
C LEU A 113 -2.81 -3.80 2.49
N SER A 114 -2.30 -5.02 2.29
CA SER A 114 -2.85 -6.20 2.95
C SER A 114 -2.53 -6.25 4.45
N TRP A 115 -1.26 -6.06 4.83
CA TRP A 115 -0.79 -6.33 6.18
C TRP A 115 -0.68 -5.06 7.03
N ALA A 116 -0.26 -3.94 6.46
CA ALA A 116 -0.10 -2.70 7.22
C ALA A 116 -1.46 -2.06 7.58
N ASP A 117 -2.44 -2.08 6.67
CA ASP A 117 -3.83 -1.67 6.97
C ASP A 117 -4.45 -2.52 8.09
N THR A 118 -4.28 -3.84 7.98
CA THR A 118 -4.74 -4.79 8.99
C THR A 118 -4.10 -4.52 10.36
N ALA A 119 -2.78 -4.24 10.39
CA ALA A 119 -2.07 -3.87 11.60
C ALA A 119 -2.56 -2.52 12.15
N ALA A 120 -2.67 -1.48 11.31
CA ALA A 120 -3.12 -0.16 11.70
C ALA A 120 -4.51 -0.20 12.34
N SER A 121 -5.44 -0.93 11.72
CA SER A 121 -6.81 -1.04 12.20
C SER A 121 -6.90 -1.87 13.49
N THR A 122 -6.09 -2.94 13.61
CA THR A 122 -6.06 -3.80 14.80
C THR A 122 -5.48 -3.06 16.01
N PHE A 123 -4.28 -2.51 15.86
CA PHE A 123 -3.62 -1.78 16.95
C PHE A 123 -4.29 -0.43 17.23
N GLY A 124 -4.85 0.22 16.20
CA GLY A 124 -5.64 1.43 16.35
C GLY A 124 -6.93 1.22 17.15
N ARG A 125 -7.61 0.08 16.99
CA ARG A 125 -8.79 -0.26 17.83
C ARG A 125 -8.41 -0.65 19.26
N LEU A 126 -7.29 -1.38 19.42
CA LEU A 126 -6.85 -1.87 20.74
C LEU A 126 -6.26 -0.78 21.63
N TRP A 127 -5.44 0.11 21.05
CA TRP A 127 -4.67 1.11 21.79
C TRP A 127 -4.98 2.56 21.41
N GLY A 128 -5.84 2.81 20.41
CA GLY A 128 -6.14 4.17 19.95
C GLY A 128 -6.74 5.07 21.03
N SER A 129 -7.48 4.51 21.99
CA SER A 129 -8.01 5.27 23.15
C SER A 129 -6.95 5.71 24.16
N ARG A 130 -5.76 5.10 24.12
CA ARG A 130 -4.62 5.38 25.02
C ARG A 130 -3.55 6.26 24.37
N THR A 131 -3.68 6.56 23.08
CA THR A 131 -2.72 7.36 22.33
C THR A 131 -3.39 8.61 21.77
N PRO A 132 -2.67 9.74 21.64
CA PRO A 132 -3.25 10.94 21.05
C PRO A 132 -3.69 10.69 19.60
N PRO A 133 -4.73 11.39 19.13
CA PRO A 133 -5.06 11.46 17.71
C PRO A 133 -3.91 12.11 16.94
N LEU A 134 -3.77 11.76 15.66
CA LEU A 134 -2.76 12.36 14.81
C LEU A 134 -3.03 13.86 14.59
N PRO A 135 -1.99 14.69 14.38
CA PRO A 135 -2.18 16.10 14.03
C PRO A 135 -3.04 16.20 12.76
N PRO A 136 -3.87 17.24 12.59
CA PRO A 136 -4.78 17.35 11.44
C PRO A 136 -4.08 17.46 10.08
N ARG A 137 -2.78 17.79 10.08
CA ARG A 137 -1.95 17.93 8.88
C ARG A 137 -0.56 17.38 9.14
N VAL A 138 0.08 16.86 8.10
CA VAL A 138 1.51 16.51 8.17
C VAL A 138 2.35 17.78 8.40
N PRO A 139 3.27 17.80 9.39
CA PRO A 139 3.97 19.02 9.80
C PRO A 139 4.74 19.75 8.69
N PHE A 140 5.23 19.02 7.69
CA PHE A 140 6.10 19.57 6.64
C PHE A 140 5.42 19.73 5.28
N LEU A 141 4.48 18.83 4.93
CA LEU A 141 3.89 18.76 3.60
C LEU A 141 2.45 19.33 3.53
N GLY A 142 1.85 19.67 4.68
CA GLY A 142 0.52 20.28 4.76
C GLY A 142 -0.66 19.41 4.33
N LEU A 143 -0.43 18.15 3.94
CA LEU A 143 -1.48 17.21 3.56
C LEU A 143 -2.44 16.91 4.74
N PRO A 144 -3.74 16.77 4.47
CA PRO A 144 -4.74 16.44 5.48
C PRO A 144 -4.51 15.03 6.02
N LEU A 145 -4.57 14.90 7.35
CA LEU A 145 -4.55 13.62 8.05
C LEU A 145 -5.93 13.35 8.64
N ALA A 146 -6.34 12.08 8.60
CA ALA A 146 -7.66 11.67 9.06
C ALA A 146 -7.81 11.92 10.58
N PRO A 147 -8.76 12.76 11.04
CA PRO A 147 -8.90 13.12 12.46
C PRO A 147 -9.20 11.92 13.38
N ARG A 148 -9.68 10.81 12.82
CA ARG A 148 -10.03 9.58 13.54
C ARG A 148 -8.89 8.57 13.61
N LYS A 149 -7.78 8.78 12.88
CA LYS A 149 -6.64 7.86 12.89
C LYS A 149 -5.75 8.15 14.11
N SER A 150 -5.29 7.09 14.75
CA SER A 150 -4.56 7.15 16.03
C SER A 150 -3.06 6.99 15.81
N LEU A 151 -2.26 7.54 16.74
CA LEU A 151 -0.81 7.32 16.74
C LEU A 151 -0.45 5.83 16.86
N ALA A 152 -1.22 5.04 17.62
CA ALA A 152 -1.03 3.59 17.70
C ALA A 152 -1.15 2.90 16.33
N GLY A 153 -2.18 3.25 15.55
CA GLY A 153 -2.36 2.73 14.19
C GLY A 153 -1.23 3.14 13.25
N PHE A 154 -0.81 4.41 13.31
CA PHE A 154 0.32 4.93 12.52
C PHE A 154 1.64 4.20 12.81
N ILE A 155 1.95 3.98 14.09
CA ILE A 155 3.18 3.27 14.50
C ILE A 155 3.09 1.81 14.04
N ALA A 156 1.94 1.16 14.21
CA ALA A 156 1.74 -0.22 13.75
C ALA A 156 1.91 -0.36 12.23
N ALA A 157 1.31 0.55 11.45
CA ALA A 157 1.52 0.62 10.01
C ALA A 157 3.00 0.83 9.66
N SER A 158 3.67 1.75 10.36
CA SER A 158 5.08 2.08 10.08
C SER A 158 6.02 0.92 10.35
N ILE A 159 5.86 0.24 11.49
CA ILE A 159 6.65 -0.94 11.84
C ILE A 159 6.38 -2.08 10.85
N THR A 160 5.11 -2.30 10.50
CA THR A 160 4.72 -3.35 9.57
C THR A 160 5.29 -3.09 8.16
N GLY A 161 5.17 -1.86 7.66
CA GLY A 161 5.78 -1.45 6.38
C GLY A 161 7.29 -1.60 6.37
N ALA A 162 7.98 -1.21 7.45
CA ALA A 162 9.42 -1.40 7.58
C ALA A 162 9.80 -2.89 7.59
N ALA A 163 9.05 -3.73 8.31
CA ALA A 163 9.28 -5.16 8.36
C ALA A 163 9.04 -5.84 7.00
N ILE A 164 7.98 -5.45 6.27
CA ILE A 164 7.71 -5.94 4.92
C ILE A 164 8.91 -5.67 4.01
N VAL A 165 9.36 -4.42 3.96
CA VAL A 165 10.46 -3.97 3.09
C VAL A 165 11.77 -4.66 3.47
N PHE A 166 12.05 -4.72 4.77
CA PHE A 166 13.23 -5.42 5.30
C PHE A 166 13.23 -6.89 4.87
N LEU A 167 12.16 -7.64 5.15
CA LEU A 167 12.07 -9.06 4.84
C LEU A 167 12.06 -9.32 3.34
N PHE A 168 11.39 -8.46 2.56
CA PHE A 168 11.30 -8.60 1.12
C PHE A 168 12.68 -8.51 0.47
N TRP A 169 13.43 -7.44 0.72
CA TRP A 169 14.73 -7.24 0.05
C TRP A 169 15.90 -7.99 0.71
N SER A 170 15.84 -8.31 2.00
CA SER A 170 16.92 -9.07 2.67
C SER A 170 16.79 -10.58 2.51
N TRP A 171 15.56 -11.11 2.44
CA TRP A 171 15.33 -12.55 2.43
C TRP A 171 14.66 -13.03 1.15
N LEU A 172 13.55 -12.40 0.72
CA LEU A 172 12.82 -12.92 -0.44
C LEU A 172 13.56 -12.69 -1.75
N VAL A 173 13.98 -11.46 -2.06
CA VAL A 173 14.64 -11.14 -3.34
C VAL A 173 15.89 -12.00 -3.60
N PRO A 174 16.79 -12.22 -2.62
CA PRO A 174 17.94 -13.12 -2.82
C PRO A 174 17.58 -14.58 -3.10
N THR A 175 16.39 -15.05 -2.70
CA THR A 175 15.94 -16.44 -2.95
C THR A 175 15.31 -16.65 -4.32
N VAL A 176 14.94 -15.56 -5.01
CA VAL A 176 14.29 -15.62 -6.31
C VAL A 176 15.30 -15.27 -7.40
N GLU A 177 15.69 -16.25 -8.20
CA GLU A 177 16.63 -16.03 -9.32
C GLU A 177 15.95 -15.40 -10.54
N GLY A 178 16.68 -14.54 -11.24
CA GLY A 178 16.26 -13.98 -12.54
C GLY A 178 15.27 -12.81 -12.47
N VAL A 179 15.04 -12.25 -11.28
CA VAL A 179 14.29 -10.99 -11.13
C VAL A 179 15.21 -9.78 -11.31
N ASN A 180 14.65 -8.68 -11.80
CA ASN A 180 15.32 -7.37 -11.90
C ASN A 180 14.79 -6.45 -10.79
N PRO A 181 15.35 -6.50 -9.56
CA PRO A 181 14.86 -5.72 -8.44
C PRO A 181 15.25 -4.24 -8.57
N ALA A 182 14.48 -3.36 -7.95
CA ALA A 182 14.78 -1.94 -7.76
C ALA A 182 15.83 -1.70 -6.66
N TRP A 183 16.01 -2.65 -5.73
CA TRP A 183 17.06 -2.63 -4.71
C TRP A 183 17.60 -4.03 -4.43
N ASP A 184 18.91 -4.17 -4.25
CA ASP A 184 19.57 -5.42 -3.87
C ASP A 184 20.56 -5.21 -2.72
N TRP A 185 20.90 -6.31 -2.04
CA TRP A 185 21.80 -6.29 -0.89
C TRP A 185 23.22 -5.79 -1.21
N LYS A 186 23.77 -6.13 -2.38
CA LYS A 186 25.19 -5.95 -2.70
C LYS A 186 25.49 -4.55 -3.23
N ASN A 187 24.64 -4.07 -4.12
CA ASN A 187 24.79 -2.84 -4.90
C ASN A 187 23.87 -1.73 -4.40
N GLY A 188 22.86 -2.06 -3.58
CA GLY A 188 21.88 -1.09 -3.11
C GLY A 188 20.83 -0.81 -4.17
N VAL A 189 20.61 0.46 -4.50
CA VAL A 189 19.62 0.83 -5.53
C VAL A 189 20.11 0.40 -6.91
N VAL A 190 19.33 -0.43 -7.60
CA VAL A 190 19.71 -1.01 -8.89
C VAL A 190 18.56 -1.03 -9.89
N GLY A 191 18.88 -1.32 -11.15
CA GLY A 191 17.91 -1.54 -12.22
C GLY A 191 16.82 -0.46 -12.27
N PRO A 192 15.53 -0.82 -12.14
CA PRO A 192 14.42 0.12 -12.21
C PRO A 192 14.35 1.13 -11.05
N GLY A 193 15.11 0.93 -9.97
CA GLY A 193 15.24 1.89 -8.87
C GLY A 193 16.19 3.04 -9.16
N LEU A 194 17.13 2.89 -10.10
CA LEU A 194 18.09 3.93 -10.46
C LEU A 194 17.42 5.08 -11.19
N ASP A 195 17.68 6.32 -10.79
CA ASP A 195 17.26 7.48 -11.56
C ASP A 195 18.20 7.74 -12.73
N THR A 196 17.63 7.78 -13.94
CA THR A 196 18.34 8.04 -15.20
C THR A 196 18.03 9.43 -15.76
N SER A 197 17.27 10.26 -15.04
CA SER A 197 16.90 11.62 -15.47
C SER A 197 18.12 12.54 -15.61
N SER A 198 18.00 13.55 -16.47
CA SER A 198 19.04 14.59 -16.64
C SER A 198 19.26 15.40 -15.35
N LEU A 199 18.20 15.61 -14.57
CA LEU A 199 18.28 16.26 -13.27
C LEU A 199 19.13 15.44 -12.30
N GLY A 200 18.85 14.14 -12.16
CA GLY A 200 19.62 13.26 -11.28
C GLY A 200 21.10 13.17 -11.67
N GLN A 201 21.39 13.12 -12.98
CA GLN A 201 22.77 13.19 -13.49
C GLN A 201 23.45 14.52 -13.14
N SER A 202 22.74 15.64 -13.26
CA SER A 202 23.27 16.96 -12.91
C SER A 202 23.57 17.08 -11.41
N VAL A 203 22.66 16.58 -10.56
CA VAL A 203 22.85 16.57 -9.11
C VAL A 203 24.05 15.69 -8.73
N ARG A 204 24.15 14.48 -9.28
CA ARG A 204 25.33 13.59 -9.08
C ARG A 204 26.63 14.28 -9.51
N ALA A 205 26.64 14.98 -10.64
CA ALA A 205 27.82 15.71 -11.10
C ALA A 205 28.24 16.82 -10.13
N ILE A 206 27.27 17.60 -9.62
CA ILE A 206 27.53 18.65 -8.62
C ILE A 206 28.08 18.04 -7.33
N LEU A 207 27.47 16.94 -6.84
CA LEU A 207 27.95 16.23 -5.65
C LEU A 207 29.40 15.76 -5.82
N ARG A 208 29.75 15.24 -6.99
CA ARG A 208 31.13 14.83 -7.30
C ARG A 208 32.10 16.01 -7.35
N GLN A 209 31.68 17.17 -7.84
CA GLN A 209 32.49 18.41 -7.85
C GLN A 209 32.82 18.90 -6.44
N ILE A 210 31.89 18.77 -5.48
CA ILE A 210 32.15 19.12 -4.07
C ILE A 210 32.90 18.02 -3.30
N GLY A 211 33.42 17.01 -4.00
CA GLY A 211 34.23 15.94 -3.41
C GLY A 211 33.45 14.75 -2.85
N PHE A 212 32.11 14.70 -3.01
CA PHE A 212 31.31 13.57 -2.55
C PHE A 212 31.43 12.39 -3.51
N GLN A 213 32.06 11.30 -3.08
CA GLN A 213 32.29 10.11 -3.91
C GLN A 213 31.13 9.10 -3.91
N GLY A 214 29.96 9.49 -3.39
CA GLY A 214 28.84 8.58 -3.20
C GLY A 214 28.98 7.73 -1.94
N SER A 215 27.86 7.25 -1.42
CA SER A 215 27.79 6.30 -0.32
C SER A 215 27.28 4.95 -0.81
N SER A 216 27.69 3.87 -0.12
CA SER A 216 27.12 2.55 -0.35
C SER A 216 25.64 2.58 0.04
N THR A 217 24.76 2.44 -0.96
CA THR A 217 23.30 2.32 -0.75
C THR A 217 22.86 0.88 -0.52
N GLY A 218 23.80 -0.08 -0.57
CA GLY A 218 23.63 -1.49 -0.22
C GLY A 218 24.04 -1.82 1.21
N GLY A 219 23.99 -3.11 1.55
CA GLY A 219 24.33 -3.65 2.86
C GLY A 219 23.33 -3.29 3.96
N TRP A 220 23.73 -3.53 5.22
CA TRP A 220 22.86 -3.32 6.40
C TRP A 220 22.40 -1.87 6.54
N VAL A 221 23.28 -0.91 6.24
CA VAL A 221 22.95 0.53 6.35
C VAL A 221 21.94 0.92 5.28
N GLY A 222 22.16 0.53 4.02
CA GLY A 222 21.23 0.77 2.93
C GLY A 222 19.86 0.16 3.19
N LEU A 223 19.83 -1.10 3.64
CA LEU A 223 18.60 -1.80 3.99
C LEU A 223 17.86 -1.10 5.14
N ALA A 224 18.58 -0.69 6.19
CA ALA A 224 17.98 -0.01 7.34
C ALA A 224 17.34 1.32 6.92
N ILE A 225 18.05 2.12 6.11
CA ILE A 225 17.54 3.39 5.58
C ILE A 225 16.27 3.15 4.77
N VAL A 226 16.32 2.25 3.78
CA VAL A 226 15.19 1.97 2.90
C VAL A 226 13.99 1.42 3.69
N SER A 227 14.22 0.54 4.67
CA SER A 227 13.16 -0.03 5.51
C SER A 227 12.51 1.02 6.41
N VAL A 228 13.30 1.85 7.10
CA VAL A 228 12.78 2.90 7.99
C VAL A 228 12.00 3.95 7.22
N VAL A 229 12.54 4.42 6.08
CA VAL A 229 11.85 5.42 5.25
C VAL A 229 10.56 4.84 4.68
N SER A 230 10.59 3.61 4.15
CA SER A 230 9.39 2.96 3.61
C SER A 230 8.34 2.67 4.68
N GLY A 231 8.77 2.33 5.90
CA GLY A 231 7.89 2.22 7.06
C GLY A 231 7.22 3.56 7.37
N LEU A 232 7.98 4.64 7.48
CA LEU A 232 7.40 5.97 7.71
C LEU A 232 6.42 6.38 6.59
N VAL A 233 6.79 6.14 5.33
CA VAL A 233 5.91 6.34 4.16
C VAL A 233 4.62 5.54 4.30
N THR A 234 4.69 4.29 4.76
CA THR A 234 3.52 3.44 4.99
C THR A 234 2.60 4.02 6.06
N GLY A 235 3.16 4.45 7.20
CA GLY A 235 2.38 5.11 8.25
C GLY A 235 1.73 6.41 7.77
N ILE A 236 2.47 7.23 7.01
CA ILE A 236 1.94 8.47 6.44
C ILE A 236 0.83 8.17 5.45
N ALA A 237 1.04 7.26 4.49
CA ALA A 237 0.05 6.87 3.50
C ALA A 237 -1.24 6.36 4.16
N GLU A 238 -1.10 5.53 5.19
CA GLU A 238 -2.22 5.07 6.01
C GLU A 238 -2.92 6.23 6.72
N ALA A 239 -2.20 7.24 7.23
CA ALA A 239 -2.80 8.34 7.96
C ALA A 239 -3.46 9.43 7.10
N LEU A 240 -3.20 9.45 5.79
CA LEU A 240 -3.72 10.46 4.87
C LEU A 240 -5.24 10.35 4.73
N ASP A 241 -5.89 11.51 4.62
CA ASP A 241 -7.32 11.62 4.29
C ASP A 241 -7.47 12.17 2.87
N LEU A 242 -7.93 11.32 1.94
CA LEU A 242 -8.08 11.67 0.53
C LEU A 242 -9.55 11.90 0.15
N GLY A 243 -10.40 12.17 1.14
CA GLY A 243 -11.81 12.49 0.94
C GLY A 243 -12.64 11.27 0.52
N ASN A 244 -13.02 11.21 -0.76
CA ASN A 244 -13.98 10.21 -1.26
C ASN A 244 -13.32 8.98 -1.92
N LEU A 245 -11.99 8.92 -1.96
CA LEU A 245 -11.28 7.78 -2.54
C LEU A 245 -11.15 6.66 -1.51
N ASP A 246 -11.28 5.42 -1.97
CA ASP A 246 -11.17 4.22 -1.14
C ASP A 246 -9.69 3.90 -0.81
N ASP A 247 -9.41 3.56 0.45
CA ASP A 247 -8.07 3.23 0.94
C ASP A 247 -7.47 2.01 0.20
N ASN A 248 -8.31 1.08 -0.30
CA ASN A 248 -7.86 -0.06 -1.10
C ASN A 248 -7.27 0.34 -2.46
N LEU A 249 -7.64 1.52 -2.97
CA LEU A 249 -7.03 2.10 -4.16
C LEU A 249 -5.81 2.95 -3.79
N THR A 250 -5.96 3.86 -2.84
CA THR A 250 -5.01 4.95 -2.63
C THR A 250 -3.75 4.51 -1.88
N LEU A 251 -3.89 3.65 -0.87
CA LEU A 251 -2.80 3.21 -0.01
C LEU A 251 -1.67 2.51 -0.79
N PRO A 252 -1.92 1.48 -1.64
CA PRO A 252 -0.83 0.84 -2.39
C PRO A 252 -0.21 1.79 -3.43
N ILE A 253 -1.00 2.67 -4.04
CA ILE A 253 -0.53 3.64 -5.03
C ILE A 253 0.41 4.65 -4.35
N LEU A 254 -0.01 5.28 -3.27
CA LEU A 254 0.80 6.30 -2.60
C LEU A 254 2.04 5.70 -1.96
N SER A 255 1.91 4.59 -1.23
CA SER A 255 3.06 3.93 -0.61
C SER A 255 4.07 3.48 -1.67
N GLY A 256 3.62 2.84 -2.76
CA GLY A 256 4.49 2.42 -3.87
C GLY A 256 5.18 3.57 -4.59
N GLY A 257 4.41 4.59 -4.95
CA GLY A 257 4.94 5.79 -5.62
C GLY A 257 5.99 6.51 -4.76
N CYS A 258 5.73 6.66 -3.45
CA CYS A 258 6.68 7.26 -2.52
C CYS A 258 7.92 6.40 -2.30
N ILE A 259 7.78 5.08 -2.16
CA ILE A 259 8.92 4.17 -2.02
C ILE A 259 9.78 4.19 -3.28
N TRP A 260 9.16 4.11 -4.47
CA TRP A 260 9.91 4.15 -5.73
C TRP A 260 10.58 5.49 -5.96
N GLY A 261 9.87 6.60 -5.72
CA GLY A 261 10.45 7.94 -5.77
C GLY A 261 11.61 8.11 -4.79
N PHE A 262 11.49 7.55 -3.58
CA PHE A 262 12.58 7.52 -2.63
C PHE A 262 13.79 6.72 -3.15
N LEU A 263 13.60 5.54 -3.74
CA LEU A 263 14.71 4.78 -4.35
C LEU A 263 15.41 5.59 -5.45
N LYS A 264 14.64 6.27 -6.31
CA LYS A 264 15.17 7.17 -7.36
C LYS A 264 16.03 8.27 -6.74
N LEU A 265 15.55 8.95 -5.71
CA LEU A 265 16.30 9.98 -4.98
C LEU A 265 17.53 9.39 -4.27
N PHE A 266 17.39 8.23 -3.62
CA PHE A 266 18.48 7.58 -2.91
C PHE A 266 19.60 7.16 -3.87
N SER A 267 19.24 6.81 -5.11
CA SER A 267 20.22 6.53 -6.15
C SER A 267 21.12 7.73 -6.47
N TRP A 268 20.69 8.97 -6.26
CA TRP A 268 21.52 10.17 -6.52
C TRP A 268 22.76 10.23 -5.62
N PHE A 269 22.71 9.55 -4.48
CA PHE A 269 23.82 9.48 -3.53
C PHE A 269 24.62 8.20 -3.66
N SER A 270 24.26 7.29 -4.56
CA SER A 270 24.99 6.03 -4.74
C SER A 270 26.39 6.26 -5.29
N SER A 271 27.35 5.51 -4.75
CA SER A 271 28.72 5.41 -5.29
C SER A 271 28.74 4.91 -6.72
#